data_AF-A0A7W0TJK7-F1
#
_entry.id   AF-A0A7W0TJK7-F1
#
_cell.length_a   1.000
_cell.length_b   1.000
_cell.length_c   1.000
_cell.angle_alpha   90.00
_cell.angle_beta   90.00
_cell.angle_gamma   90.00
#
_symmetry.space_group_name_H-M   'P 1'
#
loop_
_entity.id
_entity.type
_entity.pdbx_description
1 polymer ?
#
loop_
_entity_poly.entity_id
_entity_poly.type
_entity_poly.pdbx_seq_one_letter_code
_entity_poly.pdbx_strand_id
1 'polypeptide(L)'
;MSTTELRALLDQVADTRELVLRHSASLGPSFNAVYDAWSDAHEEAEHAYIAWRTSVGPDQYAAYRAAQDREDAAQDALAFSGPIR
;
A
#
# COMPACT_ATOMS: atom_id res chain seq x y z
N MET A 1 31.63 8.16 -8.92
CA MET A 1 30.30 7.80 -9.45
C MET A 1 29.41 9.02 -9.29
N SER A 2 28.85 9.52 -10.38
CA SER A 2 28.10 10.78 -10.41
C SER A 2 26.59 10.54 -10.33
N THR A 3 25.84 11.53 -9.84
CA THR A 3 24.38 11.47 -9.69
C THR A 3 23.65 11.21 -11.02
N THR A 4 24.26 11.61 -12.14
CA THR A 4 23.74 11.41 -13.49
C THR A 4 23.79 9.94 -13.90
N GLU A 5 24.86 9.24 -13.56
CA GLU A 5 25.02 7.80 -13.84
C GLU A 5 24.03 6.97 -13.02
N LEU A 6 23.78 7.37 -11.77
CA LEU A 6 22.77 6.73 -10.93
C LEU A 6 21.35 6.86 -11.52
N ARG A 7 21.03 8.04 -12.07
CA ARG A 7 19.70 8.31 -12.63
C ARG A 7 19.44 7.49 -13.90
N ALA A 8 20.45 7.35 -14.76
CA ALA A 8 20.36 6.56 -16.00
C ALA A 8 20.21 5.05 -15.75
N LEU A 9 20.74 4.55 -14.63
CA LEU A 9 20.58 3.15 -14.22
C LEU A 9 19.19 2.88 -13.64
N LEU A 10 18.64 3.82 -12.85
CA LEU A 10 17.29 3.70 -12.29
C LEU A 10 16.20 3.77 -13.36
N ASP A 11 16.42 4.52 -14.44
CA ASP A 11 15.48 4.66 -15.57
C ASP A 11 15.30 3.36 -16.38
N GLN A 12 16.26 2.43 -16.27
CA GLN A 12 16.23 1.13 -16.97
C GLN A 12 15.60 0.00 -16.15
N VAL A 13 15.27 0.26 -14.88
CA VAL A 13 14.58 -0.72 -14.02
C VAL A 13 13.09 -0.58 -14.27
N ALA A 14 12.47 -1.66 -14.78
CA ALA A 14 11.02 -1.73 -14.91
C ALA A 14 10.39 -1.48 -13.54
N ASP A 15 9.47 -0.51 -13.46
CA ASP A 15 8.73 -0.18 -12.26
C ASP A 15 7.90 -1.39 -11.84
N THR A 16 8.45 -2.18 -10.94
CA THR A 16 7.90 -3.45 -10.48
C THR A 16 6.73 -3.26 -9.52
N ARG A 17 6.41 -2.00 -9.18
CA ARG A 17 5.43 -1.62 -8.13
C ARG A 17 5.68 -2.25 -6.76
N GLU A 18 6.78 -2.99 -6.58
CA GLU A 18 7.22 -3.48 -5.28
C GLU A 18 7.92 -2.35 -4.53
N LEU A 19 7.21 -1.73 -3.61
CA LEU A 19 7.83 -0.92 -2.57
C LEU A 19 8.58 -1.85 -1.61
N VAL A 20 9.87 -2.12 -1.89
CA VAL A 20 10.73 -2.88 -0.98
C VAL A 20 11.07 -2.01 0.23
N LEU A 21 10.17 -1.99 1.21
CA LEU A 21 10.39 -1.36 2.52
C LEU A 21 11.39 -2.22 3.31
N ARG A 22 12.70 -2.13 3.01
CA ARG A 22 13.76 -2.83 3.78
C ARG A 22 13.72 -2.52 5.28
N HIS A 23 13.06 -1.43 5.67
CA HIS A 23 12.82 -1.07 7.06
C HIS A 23 11.76 -1.97 7.75
N SER A 24 10.74 -2.43 7.04
CA SER A 24 9.64 -3.25 7.60
C SER A 24 10.12 -4.58 8.20
N ALA A 25 11.01 -5.29 7.50
CA ALA A 25 11.59 -6.55 7.98
C ALA A 25 12.41 -6.39 9.28
N SER A 26 12.89 -5.18 9.58
CA SER A 26 13.61 -4.88 10.83
C SER A 26 12.70 -4.59 12.03
N LEU A 27 11.40 -4.39 11.79
CA LEU A 27 10.39 -4.08 12.82
C LEU A 27 9.75 -5.33 13.47
N GLY A 28 10.15 -6.52 13.01
CA GLY A 28 9.80 -7.79 13.61
C GLY A 28 8.51 -8.44 13.04
N PRO A 29 8.20 -9.69 13.46
CA PRO A 29 7.14 -10.50 12.87
C PRO A 29 5.74 -9.89 13.00
N SER A 30 5.48 -9.12 14.07
CA SER A 30 4.22 -8.43 14.29
C SER A 30 3.99 -7.30 13.28
N PHE A 31 5.03 -6.55 12.92
CA PHE A 31 4.93 -5.50 11.91
C PHE A 31 4.63 -6.10 10.53
N ASN A 32 5.29 -7.20 10.17
CA ASN A 32 5.03 -7.88 8.90
C ASN A 32 3.57 -8.36 8.81
N ALA A 33 3.02 -8.97 9.86
CA ALA A 33 1.62 -9.43 9.84
C ALA A 33 0.60 -8.28 9.72
N VAL A 34 0.86 -7.14 10.38
CA VAL A 34 0.00 -5.96 10.26
C VAL A 34 0.16 -5.29 8.90
N TYR A 35 1.36 -5.30 8.33
CA TYR A 35 1.64 -4.82 6.98
C TYR A 35 0.96 -5.68 5.91
N ASP A 36 1.02 -7.01 6.02
CA ASP A 36 0.34 -7.92 5.10
C ASP A 36 -1.17 -7.67 5.13
N ALA A 37 -1.76 -7.51 6.32
CA ALA A 37 -3.19 -7.19 6.47
C ALA A 37 -3.56 -5.82 5.88
N TRP A 38 -2.69 -4.82 5.98
CA TRP A 38 -2.89 -3.52 5.31
C TRP A 38 -2.76 -3.65 3.79
N SER A 39 -1.80 -4.41 3.29
CA SER A 39 -1.59 -4.64 1.86
C SER A 39 -2.81 -5.30 1.22
N ASP A 40 -3.34 -6.35 1.85
CA ASP A 40 -4.56 -7.03 1.39
C ASP A 40 -5.76 -6.07 1.34
N ALA A 41 -5.92 -5.24 2.38
CA ALA A 41 -6.99 -4.24 2.45
C ALA A 41 -6.83 -3.14 1.39
N HIS A 42 -5.59 -2.72 1.12
CA HIS A 42 -5.26 -1.71 0.10
C HIS A 42 -5.56 -2.25 -1.30
N GLU A 43 -5.17 -3.49 -1.61
CA GLU A 43 -5.48 -4.13 -2.89
C GLU A 43 -7.00 -4.27 -3.09
N GLU A 44 -7.75 -4.64 -2.05
CA GLU A 44 -9.21 -4.71 -2.13
C GLU A 44 -9.84 -3.33 -2.39
N ALA A 45 -9.33 -2.28 -1.75
CA ALA A 45 -9.79 -0.91 -1.95
C ALA A 45 -9.51 -0.41 -3.37
N GLU A 46 -8.33 -0.69 -3.93
CA GLU A 46 -8.01 -0.39 -5.34
C GLU A 46 -8.94 -1.12 -6.30
N HIS A 47 -9.19 -2.42 -6.08
CA HIS A 47 -10.10 -3.20 -6.91
C HIS A 47 -11.53 -2.64 -6.88
N ALA A 48 -12.02 -2.27 -5.69
CA ALA A 48 -13.33 -1.65 -5.52
C ALA A 48 -13.41 -0.28 -6.18
N TYR A 49 -12.35 0.53 -6.10
CA TYR A 49 -12.25 1.82 -6.78
C TYR A 49 -12.31 1.67 -8.30
N ILE A 50 -11.56 0.72 -8.87
CA ILE A 50 -11.58 0.44 -10.31
C ILE A 50 -12.98 0.00 -10.74
N ALA A 51 -13.61 -0.91 -9.98
CA ALA A 51 -14.97 -1.36 -10.26
C ALA A 51 -15.99 -0.22 -10.23
N TRP A 52 -15.90 0.68 -9.24
CA TRP A 52 -16.72 1.88 -9.19
C TRP A 52 -16.45 2.82 -10.37
N ARG A 53 -15.19 3.05 -10.73
CA ARG A 53 -14.82 3.88 -11.89
C ARG A 53 -15.38 3.35 -13.22
N THR A 54 -15.55 2.04 -13.35
CA THR A 54 -16.10 1.41 -14.56
C THR A 54 -17.63 1.38 -14.62
N SER A 55 -18.33 1.28 -13.48
CA SER A 55 -19.80 1.12 -13.43
C SER A 55 -20.55 2.36 -12.94
N VAL A 56 -19.87 3.24 -12.18
CA VAL A 56 -20.34 4.50 -11.59
C VAL A 56 -21.70 4.38 -10.88
N GLY A 57 -21.91 3.28 -10.17
CA GLY A 57 -23.12 3.03 -9.38
C GLY A 57 -22.96 3.37 -7.89
N PRO A 58 -24.05 3.73 -7.19
CA PRO A 58 -24.04 4.07 -5.76
C PRO A 58 -23.64 2.87 -4.87
N ASP A 59 -24.00 1.65 -5.28
CA ASP A 59 -23.63 0.43 -4.54
C ASP A 59 -22.12 0.15 -4.61
N GLN A 60 -21.51 0.39 -5.78
CA GLN A 60 -20.06 0.23 -5.94
C GLN A 60 -19.29 1.33 -5.22
N TYR A 61 -19.85 2.55 -5.14
CA TYR A 61 -19.29 3.60 -4.31
C TYR A 61 -19.33 3.24 -2.81
N ALA A 62 -20.44 2.66 -2.33
CA ALA A 62 -20.55 2.18 -0.96
C ALA A 62 -19.55 1.05 -0.65
N ALA A 63 -19.37 0.11 -1.58
CA ALA A 63 -18.37 -0.96 -1.46
C ALA A 63 -16.94 -0.40 -1.42
N TYR A 64 -16.61 0.56 -2.30
CA TYR A 64 -15.33 1.27 -2.27
C TYR A 64 -15.09 1.99 -0.94
N ARG A 65 -16.09 2.71 -0.43
CA ARG A 65 -15.97 3.43 0.86
C ARG A 65 -15.79 2.48 2.05
N ALA A 66 -16.44 1.32 2.04
CA ALA A 66 -16.25 0.30 3.08
C ALA A 66 -14.86 -0.38 3.00
N ALA A 67 -14.27 -0.50 1.81
CA ALA A 67 -12.91 -0.98 1.66
C ALA A 67 -11.88 0.07 2.14
N GLN A 68 -12.09 1.34 1.79
CA GLN A 68 -11.29 2.47 2.29
C GLN A 68 -11.33 2.61 3.82
N ASP A 69 -12.49 2.42 4.44
CA ASP A 69 -12.60 2.47 5.91
C ASP A 69 -11.74 1.37 6.58
N ARG A 70 -11.66 0.19 5.95
CA ARG A 70 -10.80 -0.91 6.40
C ARG A 70 -9.31 -0.62 6.18
N GLU A 71 -8.96 0.01 5.07
CA GLU A 71 -7.60 0.49 4.78
C GLU A 71 -7.14 1.52 5.83
N ASP A 72 -7.98 2.52 6.13
CA ASP A 72 -7.69 3.54 7.15
C ASP A 72 -7.48 2.89 8.53
N ALA A 73 -8.35 1.95 8.92
CA ALA A 73 -8.21 1.22 10.18
C ALA A 73 -6.91 0.39 10.25
N ALA A 74 -6.50 -0.24 9.14
CA ALA A 74 -5.25 -0.98 9.06
C ALA A 74 -4.03 -0.04 9.08
N GLN A 75 -4.13 1.14 8.46
CA GLN A 75 -3.09 2.16 8.49
C GLN A 75 -2.89 2.74 9.90
N ASP A 76 -3.98 2.96 10.64
CA ASP A 76 -3.90 3.37 12.04
C ASP A 76 -3.20 2.29 12.87
N ALA A 77 -3.56 1.01 12.70
CA ALA A 77 -2.91 -0.11 13.37
C ALA A 77 -1.41 -0.21 13.04
N LEU A 78 -1.02 0.05 11.77
CA LEU A 78 0.38 0.16 11.35
C LEU A 78 1.10 1.31 12.04
N ALA A 79 0.47 2.48 12.12
CA ALA A 79 1.03 3.67 12.77
C ALA A 79 1.26 3.46 14.28
N PHE A 80 0.38 2.71 14.94
CA PHE A 80 0.54 2.31 16.35
C PHE A 80 1.58 1.19 16.56
N SER A 81 1.83 0.36 15.54
CA SER A 81 2.79 -0.76 15.60
C SER A 81 4.19 -0.39 15.12
N GLY A 82 4.34 0.75 14.44
CA GLY A 82 5.63 1.33 14.09
C GLY A 82 6.39 1.85 15.31
N PRO A 83 7.74 1.99 15.23
CA PRO A 83 8.54 2.45 16.36
C PRO A 83 8.11 3.86 16.77
N ILE A 84 7.92 4.06 18.07
CA ILE A 84 7.58 5.35 18.69
C ILE A 84 8.64 6.38 18.25
N ARG A 85 8.19 7.45 17.60
CA ARG A 85 9.04 8.53 17.09
C ARG A 85 9.62 9.37 18.22
#